data_AF-A0A840BTK9-F1
#
_entry.id   AF-A0A840BTK9-F1
#
_cell.length_a   1.000
_cell.length_b   1.000
_cell.length_c   1.000
_cell.angle_alpha   90.00
_cell.angle_beta   90.00
_cell.angle_gamma   90.00
#
_symmetry.space_group_name_H-M   'P 1'
#
loop_
_entity.id
_entity.type
_entity.pdbx_description
1 polymer ?
#
loop_
_entity_poly.entity_id
_entity_poly.type
_entity_poly.pdbx_seq_one_letter_code
_entity_poly.pdbx_strand_id
1 'polypeptide(L)'
;QPLPELIKTLEARHGGPQGGQSEKIHAPGSRSETESAHKLGQPIIAFDSAASLIATTPASLTWMSGESASLTAHGDSHLAAGHSASLTAAREVSLFTATEDLAAVAAAGPLSLRAHTDTLELAADKSVSVTSSGEGIAILAKDKIVLGAGQSQIELNGANITFKCPGKFEVKGASHAFEGGGSAAAVVPNLPSGKLKLTPEDAEFRAVYHDGEPVHGAEYEAVFDDGSVRRGRLDAAGHVSFEGVKPGGFTITVGPDARSYQQFKMPLKPDDDLTEWMKGCA
;
A
#
# COMPACT_ATOMS: atom_id res chain seq x y z
N GLN A 1 -24.83 -7.84 -1.95
CA GLN A 1 -25.92 -7.75 -2.94
C GLN A 1 -25.29 -7.79 -4.33
N PRO A 2 -25.90 -8.43 -5.34
CA PRO A 2 -25.31 -8.47 -6.68
C PRO A 2 -25.26 -7.06 -7.27
N LEU A 3 -24.09 -6.64 -7.78
CA LEU A 3 -23.82 -5.30 -8.33
C LEU A 3 -24.88 -4.72 -9.30
N PRO A 4 -25.57 -5.53 -10.15
CA PRO A 4 -26.60 -5.00 -11.04
C PRO A 4 -27.78 -4.32 -10.32
N GLU A 5 -28.11 -4.76 -9.10
CA GLU A 5 -29.17 -4.15 -8.29
C GLU A 5 -28.74 -2.79 -7.70
N LEU A 6 -27.43 -2.60 -7.49
CA LEU A 6 -26.84 -1.32 -7.06
C LEU A 6 -26.85 -0.27 -8.17
N ILE A 7 -26.67 -0.68 -9.43
CA ILE A 7 -26.75 0.21 -10.59
C ILE A 7 -28.21 0.63 -10.84
N LYS A 8 -29.17 -0.30 -10.75
CA LYS A 8 -30.61 0.01 -10.85
C LYS A 8 -31.11 0.98 -9.78
N THR A 9 -30.54 0.95 -8.59
CA THR A 9 -30.88 1.90 -7.52
C THR A 9 -30.31 3.30 -7.76
N LEU A 10 -29.28 3.44 -8.59
CA LEU A 10 -28.73 4.74 -9.02
C LEU A 10 -29.47 5.33 -10.22
N GLU A 11 -29.98 4.48 -11.12
CA GLU A 11 -30.75 4.90 -12.30
C GLU A 11 -32.18 5.37 -11.96
N ALA A 12 -32.64 5.09 -10.73
CA ALA A 12 -33.94 5.53 -10.26
C ALA A 12 -33.97 7.06 -10.18
N ARG A 13 -34.59 7.73 -11.15
CA ARG A 13 -35.06 9.11 -10.95
C ARG A 13 -36.08 9.08 -9.81
N HIS A 14 -35.70 9.63 -8.67
CA HIS A 14 -36.55 9.65 -7.51
C HIS A 14 -37.67 10.67 -7.66
N GLY A 15 -38.75 10.26 -8.34
CA GLY A 15 -40.05 10.91 -8.24
C GLY A 15 -40.78 10.40 -7.01
N GLY A 16 -40.40 10.88 -5.83
CA GLY A 16 -41.05 10.49 -4.57
C GLY A 16 -40.20 10.76 -3.32
N PRO A 17 -40.76 10.53 -2.12
CA PRO A 17 -40.12 10.84 -0.84
C PRO A 17 -38.75 10.17 -0.70
N GLN A 18 -37.69 10.97 -0.54
CA GLN A 18 -36.33 10.49 -0.37
C GLN A 18 -36.02 10.38 1.13
N GLY A 19 -35.62 9.20 1.61
CA GLY A 19 -35.30 8.98 3.02
C GLY A 19 -36.49 9.20 3.99
N GLY A 20 -37.73 9.05 3.51
CA GLY A 20 -38.94 9.26 4.32
C GLY A 20 -39.42 10.72 4.42
N GLN A 21 -38.90 11.63 3.59
CA GLN A 21 -39.30 13.03 3.56
C GLN A 21 -40.12 13.38 2.31
N SER A 22 -41.30 13.98 2.50
CA SER A 22 -42.07 14.57 1.41
C SER A 22 -41.32 15.76 0.82
N GLU A 23 -41.28 15.87 -0.50
CA GLU A 23 -40.73 17.02 -1.21
C GLU A 23 -41.49 18.30 -0.81
N LYS A 24 -40.87 19.17 0.00
CA LYS A 24 -41.36 20.52 0.25
C LYS A 24 -40.39 21.51 -0.40
N ILE A 25 -40.77 22.01 -1.56
CA ILE A 25 -40.14 23.18 -2.18
C ILE A 25 -40.36 24.37 -1.24
N HIS A 26 -39.27 24.92 -0.68
CA HIS A 26 -39.35 26.09 0.21
C HIS A 26 -39.72 27.33 -0.60
N ALA A 27 -40.96 27.81 -0.47
CA ALA A 27 -41.37 29.13 -0.94
C ALA A 27 -41.07 30.20 0.13
N PRO A 28 -40.71 31.44 -0.24
CA PRO A 28 -40.52 32.53 0.72
C PRO A 28 -41.79 32.72 1.58
N GLY A 29 -41.66 32.71 2.91
CA GLY A 29 -42.78 32.85 3.85
C GLY A 29 -43.53 31.56 4.21
N SER A 30 -43.10 30.38 3.72
CA SER A 30 -43.78 29.10 3.97
C SER A 30 -43.50 28.45 5.34
N ARG A 31 -42.68 29.05 6.20
CA ARG A 31 -42.45 28.56 7.58
C ARG A 31 -43.20 29.43 8.57
N SER A 32 -44.05 28.83 9.42
CA SER A 32 -44.52 29.50 10.63
C SER A 32 -43.46 29.39 11.73
N GLU A 33 -43.31 30.41 12.57
CA GLU A 33 -42.37 30.39 13.72
C GLU A 33 -42.68 29.26 14.74
N THR A 34 -43.84 28.62 14.61
CA THR A 34 -44.32 27.53 15.46
C THR A 34 -44.12 26.13 14.85
N GLU A 35 -43.72 26.02 13.59
CA GLU A 35 -43.43 24.73 12.95
C GLU A 35 -42.03 24.25 13.37
N SER A 36 -41.98 23.20 14.20
CA SER A 36 -40.71 22.57 14.59
C SER A 36 -40.00 22.02 13.35
N ALA A 37 -38.75 22.41 13.15
CA ALA A 37 -37.92 21.83 12.09
C ALA A 37 -37.91 20.30 12.23
N HIS A 38 -38.04 19.58 11.11
CA HIS A 38 -37.99 18.12 11.07
C HIS A 38 -36.76 17.62 11.85
N LYS A 39 -36.99 16.87 12.94
CA LYS A 39 -35.92 16.24 13.71
C LYS A 39 -35.47 14.97 13.03
N LEU A 40 -34.18 14.89 12.74
CA LEU A 40 -33.54 13.64 12.37
C LEU A 40 -33.39 12.77 13.62
N GLY A 41 -33.62 11.46 13.51
CA GLY A 41 -33.51 10.50 14.62
C GLY A 41 -32.06 10.28 15.11
N GLN A 42 -31.08 10.73 14.35
CA GLN A 42 -29.64 10.76 14.66
C GLN A 42 -29.01 12.05 14.11
N PRO A 43 -27.88 12.51 14.67
CA PRO A 43 -27.18 13.69 14.15
C PRO A 43 -26.48 13.35 12.83
N ILE A 44 -27.19 13.52 11.72
CA ILE A 44 -26.64 13.35 10.37
C ILE A 44 -26.38 14.72 9.73
N ILE A 45 -25.36 14.79 8.88
CA ILE A 45 -25.09 15.92 7.98
C ILE A 45 -25.28 15.41 6.56
N ALA A 46 -26.09 16.11 5.77
CA ALA A 46 -26.32 15.81 4.36
C ALA A 46 -25.99 17.05 3.52
N PHE A 47 -25.21 16.85 2.46
CA PHE A 47 -24.98 17.86 1.43
C PHE A 47 -25.71 17.42 0.17
N ASP A 48 -26.60 18.28 -0.32
CA ASP A 48 -27.37 18.04 -1.55
C ASP A 48 -27.38 19.31 -2.40
N SER A 49 -27.22 19.16 -3.72
CA SER A 49 -27.13 20.25 -4.66
C SER A 49 -27.62 19.78 -6.03
N ALA A 50 -28.62 20.48 -6.58
CA ALA A 50 -29.15 20.19 -7.91
C ALA A 50 -28.18 20.52 -9.06
N ALA A 51 -27.10 21.26 -8.77
CA ALA A 51 -26.11 21.68 -9.78
C ALA A 51 -24.74 21.05 -9.55
N SER A 52 -24.02 21.48 -8.50
CA SER A 52 -22.67 20.97 -8.20
C SER A 52 -22.32 21.11 -6.72
N LEU A 53 -21.38 20.28 -6.27
CA LEU A 53 -20.72 20.35 -4.96
C LEU A 53 -19.21 20.26 -5.20
N ILE A 54 -18.46 21.23 -4.68
CA ILE A 54 -17.00 21.33 -4.88
C ILE A 54 -16.33 21.52 -3.51
N ALA A 55 -15.36 20.65 -3.19
CA ALA A 55 -14.52 20.76 -2.00
C ALA A 55 -13.06 20.90 -2.44
N THR A 56 -12.42 22.03 -2.10
CA THR A 56 -11.05 22.35 -2.52
C THR A 56 -10.27 23.00 -1.38
N THR A 57 -8.95 22.80 -1.37
CA THR A 57 -8.02 23.33 -0.38
C THR A 57 -6.61 23.41 -0.98
N PRO A 58 -5.84 24.47 -0.71
CA PRO A 58 -4.45 24.57 -1.15
C PRO A 58 -3.50 23.65 -0.36
N ALA A 59 -3.91 23.18 0.83
CA ALA A 59 -3.07 22.37 1.69
C ALA A 59 -3.44 20.87 1.62
N SER A 60 -4.47 20.46 2.37
CA SER A 60 -4.83 19.04 2.50
C SER A 60 -6.32 18.83 2.72
N LEU A 61 -6.87 17.79 2.09
CA LEU A 61 -8.24 17.30 2.28
C LEU A 61 -8.15 15.84 2.76
N THR A 62 -8.81 15.52 3.88
CA THR A 62 -8.82 14.17 4.45
C THR A 62 -10.26 13.69 4.64
N TRP A 63 -10.52 12.46 4.21
CA TRP A 63 -11.80 11.79 4.37
C TRP A 63 -11.58 10.57 5.26
N MET A 64 -12.29 10.50 6.38
CA MET A 64 -12.19 9.38 7.32
C MET A 64 -13.57 8.86 7.66
N SER A 65 -13.72 7.54 7.69
CA SER A 65 -14.89 6.86 8.20
C SER A 65 -14.44 5.81 9.21
N GLY A 66 -15.15 5.69 10.33
CA GLY A 66 -14.90 4.64 11.33
C GLY A 66 -15.37 3.25 10.89
N GLU A 67 -16.24 3.20 9.88
CA GLU A 67 -16.81 1.96 9.35
C GLU A 67 -16.58 1.88 7.84
N SER A 68 -17.59 2.19 7.03
CA SER A 68 -17.52 2.10 5.57
C SER A 68 -17.51 3.48 4.91
N ALA A 69 -16.91 3.56 3.73
CA ALA A 69 -16.97 4.70 2.83
C ALA A 69 -17.37 4.20 1.44
N SER A 70 -18.34 4.84 0.82
CA SER A 70 -18.81 4.51 -0.52
C SER A 70 -18.77 5.74 -1.41
N LEU A 71 -18.16 5.61 -2.59
CA LEU A 71 -18.21 6.61 -3.65
C LEU A 71 -18.95 5.99 -4.83
N THR A 72 -19.98 6.69 -5.30
CA THR A 72 -20.82 6.20 -6.37
C THR A 72 -21.08 7.34 -7.35
N ALA A 73 -20.85 7.08 -8.64
CA ALA A 73 -21.16 7.99 -9.72
C ALA A 73 -22.02 7.28 -10.76
N HIS A 74 -22.97 8.00 -11.34
CA HIS A 74 -23.75 7.49 -12.47
C HIS A 74 -23.02 7.67 -13.80
N GLY A 75 -22.27 8.77 -13.92
CA GLY A 75 -21.29 8.96 -15.00
C GLY A 75 -19.90 8.50 -14.58
N ASP A 76 -18.90 9.27 -14.97
CA ASP A 76 -17.50 8.91 -14.74
C ASP A 76 -17.01 9.27 -13.33
N SER A 77 -16.09 8.45 -12.81
CA SER A 77 -15.28 8.77 -11.63
C SER A 77 -13.83 8.93 -12.04
N HIS A 78 -13.23 10.07 -11.68
CA HIS A 78 -11.83 10.36 -11.97
C HIS A 78 -11.04 10.53 -10.68
N LEU A 79 -9.90 9.86 -10.59
CA LEU A 79 -8.94 9.99 -9.50
C LEU A 79 -7.59 10.35 -10.12
N ALA A 80 -7.15 11.59 -9.90
CA ALA A 80 -5.92 12.11 -10.47
C ALA A 80 -5.01 12.64 -9.37
N ALA A 81 -3.72 12.30 -9.47
CA ALA A 81 -2.68 12.79 -8.57
C ALA A 81 -1.46 13.22 -9.39
N GLY A 82 -0.90 14.39 -9.07
CA GLY A 82 0.27 14.93 -9.79
C GLY A 82 1.59 14.20 -9.49
N HIS A 83 1.65 13.41 -8.41
CA HIS A 83 2.87 12.74 -7.96
C HIS A 83 2.66 11.24 -7.76
N SER A 84 1.81 10.86 -6.80
CA SER A 84 1.56 9.45 -6.49
C SER A 84 0.10 9.22 -6.10
N ALA A 85 -0.39 8.04 -6.44
CA ALA A 85 -1.66 7.50 -5.98
C ALA A 85 -1.40 6.09 -5.44
N SER A 86 -2.00 5.74 -4.30
CA SER A 86 -1.88 4.42 -3.70
C SER A 86 -3.25 3.94 -3.23
N LEU A 87 -3.51 2.65 -3.43
CA LEU A 87 -4.69 1.96 -2.93
C LEU A 87 -4.21 0.78 -2.08
N THR A 88 -4.63 0.73 -0.83
CA THR A 88 -4.21 -0.30 0.11
C THR A 88 -5.41 -0.77 0.90
N ALA A 89 -5.58 -2.07 1.00
CA ALA A 89 -6.61 -2.71 1.79
C ALA A 89 -5.99 -3.82 2.63
N ALA A 90 -6.49 -4.01 3.85
CA ALA A 90 -6.01 -5.07 4.74
C ALA A 90 -6.38 -6.48 4.27
N ARG A 91 -7.39 -6.60 3.40
CA ARG A 91 -7.97 -7.90 2.99
C ARG A 91 -7.96 -8.09 1.48
N GLU A 92 -8.62 -7.22 0.74
CA GLU A 92 -8.84 -7.40 -0.70
C GLU A 92 -8.99 -6.06 -1.42
N VAL A 93 -8.50 -6.01 -2.65
CA VAL A 93 -8.82 -4.99 -3.65
C VAL A 93 -9.40 -5.72 -4.87
N SER A 94 -10.59 -5.30 -5.31
CA SER A 94 -11.25 -5.86 -6.50
C SER A 94 -11.51 -4.75 -7.52
N LEU A 95 -11.16 -5.01 -8.78
CA LEU A 95 -11.37 -4.11 -9.92
C LEU A 95 -12.15 -4.86 -10.99
N PHE A 96 -13.24 -4.27 -11.46
CA PHE A 96 -14.16 -4.94 -12.39
C PHE A 96 -14.78 -3.93 -13.36
N THR A 97 -14.86 -4.32 -14.63
CA THR A 97 -15.59 -3.61 -15.69
C THR A 97 -16.62 -4.56 -16.27
N ALA A 98 -17.85 -4.08 -16.48
CA ALA A 98 -18.96 -4.93 -16.93
C ALA A 98 -19.05 -5.08 -18.45
N THR A 99 -18.72 -4.01 -19.18
CA THR A 99 -18.97 -3.88 -20.62
C THR A 99 -17.70 -3.61 -21.42
N GLU A 100 -16.82 -2.78 -20.88
CA GLU A 100 -15.60 -2.32 -21.55
C GLU A 100 -14.34 -2.86 -20.87
N ASP A 101 -13.19 -2.34 -21.30
CA ASP A 101 -11.88 -2.87 -20.97
C ASP A 101 -11.38 -2.40 -19.59
N LEU A 102 -10.56 -3.23 -18.95
CA LEU A 102 -9.73 -2.85 -17.82
C LEU A 102 -8.29 -2.67 -18.30
N ALA A 103 -7.75 -1.45 -18.20
CA ALA A 103 -6.40 -1.12 -18.64
C ALA A 103 -5.49 -0.70 -17.47
N ALA A 104 -4.29 -1.28 -17.40
CA ALA A 104 -3.22 -0.87 -16.49
C ALA A 104 -1.98 -0.53 -17.31
N VAL A 105 -1.62 0.76 -17.38
CA VAL A 105 -0.57 1.27 -18.27
C VAL A 105 0.44 2.09 -17.49
N ALA A 106 1.72 1.77 -17.64
CA ALA A 106 2.83 2.59 -17.17
C ALA A 106 3.55 3.20 -18.39
N ALA A 107 3.55 4.53 -18.51
CA ALA A 107 4.04 5.22 -19.71
C ALA A 107 5.58 5.19 -19.86
N ALA A 108 6.30 5.27 -18.74
CA ALA A 108 7.77 5.31 -18.72
C ALA A 108 8.39 4.30 -17.73
N GLY A 109 7.73 4.06 -16.60
CA GLY A 109 8.19 3.13 -15.57
C GLY A 109 7.76 1.69 -15.82
N PRO A 110 8.30 0.73 -15.05
CA PRO A 110 7.89 -0.66 -15.14
C PRO A 110 6.48 -0.87 -14.58
N LEU A 111 5.72 -1.76 -15.21
CA LEU A 111 4.52 -2.35 -14.62
C LEU A 111 4.90 -3.64 -13.89
N SER A 112 4.50 -3.80 -12.62
CA SER A 112 4.79 -4.99 -11.83
C SER A 112 3.52 -5.58 -11.22
N LEU A 113 3.28 -6.86 -11.48
CA LEU A 113 2.20 -7.65 -10.90
C LEU A 113 2.84 -8.79 -10.10
N ARG A 114 2.54 -8.88 -8.80
CA ARG A 114 3.20 -9.83 -7.89
C ARG A 114 2.21 -10.37 -6.87
N ALA A 115 2.19 -11.69 -6.72
CA ALA A 115 1.59 -12.38 -5.59
C ALA A 115 2.72 -12.97 -4.74
N HIS A 116 2.88 -12.50 -3.50
CA HIS A 116 4.04 -12.83 -2.66
C HIS A 116 3.92 -14.16 -1.94
N THR A 117 2.70 -14.51 -1.51
CA THR A 117 2.44 -15.70 -0.69
C THR A 117 1.48 -16.68 -1.34
N ASP A 118 0.87 -16.30 -2.45
CA ASP A 118 -0.18 -17.08 -3.12
C ASP A 118 -0.03 -16.99 -4.65
N THR A 119 -0.97 -17.58 -5.35
CA THR A 119 -0.97 -17.78 -6.80
C THR A 119 -1.25 -16.47 -7.54
N LEU A 120 -0.51 -16.26 -8.62
CA LEU A 120 -0.84 -15.27 -9.65
C LEU A 120 -1.48 -16.00 -10.83
N GLU A 121 -2.76 -15.74 -11.10
CA GLU A 121 -3.49 -16.34 -12.23
C GLU A 121 -3.79 -15.30 -13.31
N LEU A 122 -3.53 -15.66 -14.57
CA LEU A 122 -3.91 -14.87 -15.73
C LEU A 122 -4.68 -15.77 -16.69
N ALA A 123 -5.95 -15.47 -16.88
CA ALA A 123 -6.86 -16.25 -17.73
C ALA A 123 -7.65 -15.35 -18.67
N ALA A 124 -7.89 -15.83 -19.88
CA ALA A 124 -8.72 -15.16 -20.89
C ALA A 124 -9.50 -16.21 -21.69
N ASP A 125 -10.76 -15.91 -22.01
CA ASP A 125 -11.61 -16.78 -22.85
C ASP A 125 -11.09 -16.87 -24.31
N LYS A 126 -10.51 -15.78 -24.80
CA LYS A 126 -9.95 -15.69 -26.15
C LYS A 126 -8.46 -16.02 -26.16
N SER A 127 -7.61 -14.99 -26.12
CA SER A 127 -6.17 -15.15 -26.23
C SER A 127 -5.44 -14.37 -25.15
N VAL A 128 -4.29 -14.91 -24.74
CA VAL A 128 -3.29 -14.22 -23.92
C VAL A 128 -2.06 -13.99 -24.80
N SER A 129 -1.62 -12.74 -24.93
CA SER A 129 -0.42 -12.37 -25.69
C SER A 129 0.61 -11.75 -24.76
N VAL A 130 1.83 -12.28 -24.79
CA VAL A 130 2.99 -11.71 -24.09
C VAL A 130 4.03 -11.38 -25.15
N THR A 131 4.33 -10.10 -25.32
CA THR A 131 5.22 -9.61 -26.38
C THR A 131 6.24 -8.64 -25.79
N SER A 132 7.50 -8.76 -26.19
CA SER A 132 8.57 -7.81 -25.92
C SER A 132 9.12 -7.31 -27.24
N SER A 133 9.14 -5.99 -27.45
CA SER A 133 9.61 -5.37 -28.70
C SER A 133 11.11 -5.08 -28.72
N GLY A 134 11.77 -5.12 -27.57
CA GLY A 134 13.18 -4.73 -27.41
C GLY A 134 14.09 -5.90 -27.08
N GLU A 135 13.99 -6.42 -25.86
CA GLU A 135 15.00 -7.33 -25.29
C GLU A 135 14.59 -8.81 -25.42
N GLY A 136 13.55 -9.21 -24.70
CA GLY A 136 13.09 -10.59 -24.69
C GLY A 136 12.03 -10.89 -23.64
N ILE A 137 11.68 -12.17 -23.54
CA ILE A 137 10.74 -12.70 -22.55
C ILE A 137 11.45 -13.81 -21.78
N ALA A 138 11.50 -13.69 -20.45
CA ALA A 138 12.06 -14.71 -19.57
C ALA A 138 10.94 -15.32 -18.72
N ILE A 139 10.80 -16.65 -18.78
CA ILE A 139 9.89 -17.43 -17.94
C ILE A 139 10.76 -18.31 -17.06
N LEU A 140 10.77 -18.02 -15.76
CA LEU A 140 11.62 -18.68 -14.78
C LEU A 140 10.73 -19.29 -13.69
N ALA A 141 11.00 -20.55 -13.36
CA ALA A 141 10.35 -21.23 -12.24
C ALA A 141 11.38 -22.04 -11.47
N LYS A 142 11.16 -22.17 -10.15
CA LYS A 142 12.03 -22.96 -9.28
C LYS A 142 11.90 -24.46 -9.55
N ASP A 143 10.67 -24.92 -9.70
CA ASP A 143 10.37 -26.36 -9.76
C ASP A 143 10.02 -26.82 -11.18
N LYS A 144 9.05 -26.19 -11.84
CA LYS A 144 8.51 -26.68 -13.12
C LYS A 144 7.89 -25.59 -13.99
N ILE A 145 8.09 -25.70 -15.31
CA ILE A 145 7.36 -24.93 -16.33
C ILE A 145 6.63 -25.91 -17.26
N VAL A 146 5.36 -25.62 -17.55
CA VAL A 146 4.54 -26.42 -18.49
C VAL A 146 3.94 -25.49 -19.53
N LEU A 147 4.18 -25.80 -20.80
CA LEU A 147 3.55 -25.14 -21.94
C LEU A 147 2.72 -26.20 -22.67
N GLY A 148 1.39 -26.07 -22.64
CA GLY A 148 0.47 -27.07 -23.20
C GLY A 148 -0.51 -26.46 -24.18
N ALA A 149 -0.81 -27.18 -25.25
CA ALA A 149 -1.85 -26.85 -26.22
C ALA A 149 -2.51 -28.14 -26.72
N GLY A 150 -3.80 -28.34 -26.43
CA GLY A 150 -4.51 -29.56 -26.77
C GLY A 150 -3.84 -30.81 -26.16
N GLN A 151 -3.43 -31.75 -27.01
CA GLN A 151 -2.72 -32.98 -26.61
C GLN A 151 -1.19 -32.86 -26.68
N SER A 152 -0.67 -31.66 -26.97
CA SER A 152 0.77 -31.39 -27.06
C SER A 152 1.26 -30.61 -25.84
N GLN A 153 2.43 -30.95 -25.33
CA GLN A 153 3.02 -30.32 -24.14
C GLN A 153 4.55 -30.28 -24.21
N ILE A 154 5.11 -29.19 -23.72
CA ILE A 154 6.53 -29.01 -23.39
C ILE A 154 6.62 -28.84 -21.87
N GLU A 155 7.46 -29.64 -21.22
CA GLU A 155 7.68 -29.62 -19.78
C GLU A 155 9.16 -29.42 -19.47
N LEU A 156 9.48 -28.41 -18.65
CA LEU A 156 10.80 -28.20 -18.07
C LEU A 156 10.70 -28.55 -16.58
N ASN A 157 11.47 -29.53 -16.12
CA ASN A 157 11.39 -30.06 -14.76
C ASN A 157 12.79 -30.46 -14.28
N GLY A 158 13.38 -29.65 -13.40
CA GLY A 158 14.76 -29.79 -12.96
C GLY A 158 15.74 -29.77 -14.15
N ALA A 159 16.51 -30.85 -14.31
CA ALA A 159 17.47 -31.01 -15.41
C ALA A 159 16.85 -31.59 -16.70
N ASN A 160 15.53 -31.84 -16.73
CA ASN A 160 14.87 -32.53 -17.85
C ASN A 160 14.01 -31.57 -18.68
N ILE A 161 14.04 -31.76 -20.00
CA ILE A 161 13.10 -31.16 -20.96
C ILE A 161 12.34 -32.31 -21.63
N THR A 162 11.01 -32.30 -21.53
CA THR A 162 10.15 -33.36 -22.09
C THR A 162 9.17 -32.77 -23.11
N PHE A 163 9.19 -33.31 -24.32
CA PHE A 163 8.20 -33.01 -25.37
C PHE A 163 7.21 -34.18 -25.46
N LYS A 164 5.90 -33.89 -25.31
CA LYS A 164 4.81 -34.87 -25.42
C LYS A 164 3.90 -34.44 -26.56
N CYS A 165 3.72 -35.28 -27.57
CA CYS A 165 2.75 -35.06 -28.63
C CYS A 165 2.36 -36.40 -29.27
N PRO A 166 1.06 -36.72 -29.45
CA PRO A 166 0.63 -37.96 -30.10
C PRO A 166 0.77 -37.92 -31.63
N GLY A 167 0.90 -36.72 -32.20
CA GLY A 167 1.08 -36.52 -33.63
C GLY A 167 2.55 -36.50 -34.05
N LYS A 168 2.86 -35.65 -35.03
CA LYS A 168 4.21 -35.48 -35.58
C LYS A 168 5.02 -34.50 -34.73
N PHE A 169 6.24 -34.89 -34.36
CA PHE A 169 7.28 -33.97 -33.90
C PHE A 169 8.20 -33.64 -35.08
N GLU A 170 8.21 -32.38 -35.52
CA GLU A 170 8.99 -31.93 -36.67
C GLU A 170 9.99 -30.85 -36.26
N VAL A 171 11.27 -31.10 -36.51
CA VAL A 171 12.37 -30.16 -36.23
C VAL A 171 12.99 -29.76 -37.57
N LYS A 172 12.97 -28.48 -37.91
CA LYS A 172 13.53 -27.95 -39.17
C LYS A 172 14.79 -27.14 -38.86
N GLY A 173 15.93 -27.55 -39.41
CA GLY A 173 17.20 -26.85 -39.25
C GLY A 173 18.24 -27.30 -40.29
N ALA A 174 19.29 -26.49 -40.49
CA ALA A 174 20.39 -26.82 -41.40
C ALA A 174 21.32 -27.93 -40.83
N SER A 175 21.40 -28.06 -39.50
CA SER A 175 22.07 -29.16 -38.81
C SER A 175 21.42 -29.43 -37.45
N HIS A 176 21.62 -30.62 -36.90
CA HIS A 176 21.12 -31.04 -35.58
C HIS A 176 22.26 -31.71 -34.80
N ALA A 177 23.14 -30.91 -34.20
CA ALA A 177 24.19 -31.42 -33.32
C ALA A 177 23.65 -31.64 -31.90
N PHE A 178 23.87 -32.84 -31.36
CA PHE A 178 23.60 -33.17 -29.97
C PHE A 178 24.94 -33.37 -29.27
N GLU A 179 25.42 -32.33 -28.60
CA GLU A 179 26.67 -32.35 -27.83
C GLU A 179 26.43 -32.91 -26.41
N GLY A 180 27.50 -33.06 -25.64
CA GLY A 180 27.40 -33.46 -24.24
C GLY A 180 26.56 -32.49 -23.41
N GLY A 181 26.00 -32.97 -22.30
CA GLY A 181 25.10 -32.17 -21.46
C GLY A 181 25.79 -30.94 -20.86
N GLY A 182 25.15 -29.78 -20.99
CA GLY A 182 25.46 -28.56 -20.24
C GLY A 182 24.41 -28.31 -19.15
N SER A 183 24.79 -27.59 -18.08
CA SER A 183 23.85 -27.21 -17.00
C SER A 183 24.01 -25.74 -16.65
N ALA A 184 22.89 -25.04 -16.53
CA ALA A 184 22.79 -23.71 -15.95
C ALA A 184 21.46 -23.63 -15.17
N ALA A 185 21.52 -23.32 -13.88
CA ALA A 185 20.33 -23.21 -13.04
C ALA A 185 19.61 -21.88 -13.31
N ALA A 186 18.29 -21.91 -13.41
CA ALA A 186 17.48 -20.70 -13.43
C ALA A 186 17.56 -20.00 -12.06
N VAL A 187 18.05 -18.76 -12.03
CA VAL A 187 18.06 -17.93 -10.82
C VAL A 187 16.73 -17.19 -10.73
N VAL A 188 15.80 -17.71 -9.93
CA VAL A 188 14.53 -17.05 -9.65
C VAL A 188 14.76 -16.07 -8.48
N PRO A 189 14.48 -14.76 -8.63
CA PRO A 189 14.54 -13.82 -7.53
C PRO A 189 13.53 -14.21 -6.45
N ASN A 190 13.96 -14.29 -5.18
CA ASN A 190 13.03 -14.49 -4.07
C ASN A 190 12.13 -13.26 -3.95
N LEU A 191 10.82 -13.47 -4.00
CA LEU A 191 9.87 -12.42 -3.64
C LEU A 191 9.95 -12.18 -2.12
N PRO A 192 9.92 -10.92 -1.65
CA PRO A 192 9.86 -10.62 -0.22
C PRO A 192 8.70 -11.37 0.45
N SER A 193 8.99 -12.30 1.35
CA SER A 193 7.96 -13.01 2.13
C SER A 193 7.66 -12.26 3.42
N GLY A 194 7.52 -10.93 3.31
CA GLY A 194 7.06 -10.08 4.39
C GLY A 194 5.56 -10.28 4.60
N LYS A 195 5.15 -11.39 5.21
CA LYS A 195 3.90 -11.34 5.97
C LYS A 195 4.15 -10.26 7.02
N LEU A 196 3.33 -9.21 7.05
CA LEU A 196 3.25 -8.34 8.22
C LEU A 196 2.80 -9.22 9.38
N LYS A 197 3.78 -9.85 10.04
CA LYS A 197 3.62 -10.30 11.40
C LYS A 197 3.67 -9.00 12.21
N LEU A 198 2.50 -8.38 12.38
CA LEU A 198 2.30 -7.54 13.54
C LEU A 198 2.29 -8.50 14.74
N THR A 199 3.45 -9.00 15.14
CA THR A 199 3.62 -9.60 16.45
C THR A 199 3.46 -8.44 17.44
N PRO A 200 2.50 -8.48 18.38
CA PRO A 200 2.35 -7.47 19.43
C PRO A 200 3.52 -7.46 20.43
N GLU A 201 4.70 -7.93 20.03
CA GLU A 201 5.74 -8.43 20.94
C GLU A 201 7.06 -7.68 20.81
N ASP A 202 7.17 -6.70 19.91
CA ASP A 202 8.40 -5.95 19.72
C ASP A 202 8.22 -4.54 20.30
N ALA A 203 8.99 -4.23 21.36
CA ALA A 203 9.05 -2.90 21.94
C ALA A 203 10.37 -2.22 21.53
N GLU A 204 10.27 -1.00 21.01
CA GLU A 204 11.43 -0.20 20.65
C GLU A 204 11.53 1.02 21.57
N PHE A 205 12.76 1.35 21.96
CA PHE A 205 13.06 2.56 22.72
C PHE A 205 14.24 3.29 22.09
N ARG A 206 14.12 4.63 22.00
CA ARG A 206 15.19 5.51 21.54
C ARG A 206 15.43 6.62 22.56
N ALA A 207 16.65 6.71 23.07
CA ALA A 207 17.09 7.83 23.90
C ALA A 207 17.78 8.91 23.04
N VAL A 208 17.25 10.13 23.10
CA VAL A 208 17.84 11.33 22.48
C VAL A 208 17.90 12.47 23.50
N TYR A 209 18.91 13.33 23.36
CA TYR A 209 19.00 14.59 24.08
C TYR A 209 18.03 15.63 23.52
N HIS A 210 17.92 16.79 24.19
CA HIS A 210 17.01 17.87 23.78
C HIS A 210 17.34 18.48 22.41
N ASP A 211 18.55 18.27 21.92
CA ASP A 211 19.06 18.70 20.60
C ASP A 211 18.87 17.64 19.51
N GLY A 212 18.30 16.48 19.86
CA GLY A 212 18.10 15.35 18.94
C GLY A 212 19.30 14.43 18.79
N GLU A 213 20.44 14.74 19.42
CA GLU A 213 21.61 13.85 19.43
C GLU A 213 21.28 12.57 20.21
N PRO A 214 21.62 11.39 19.67
CA PRO A 214 21.35 10.14 20.36
C PRO A 214 22.25 9.96 21.59
N VAL A 215 21.75 9.21 22.58
CA VAL A 215 22.56 8.79 23.73
C VAL A 215 23.37 7.56 23.32
N HIS A 216 24.67 7.70 23.11
CA HIS A 216 25.48 6.60 22.56
C HIS A 216 25.93 5.63 23.63
N GLY A 217 25.64 4.35 23.44
CA GLY A 217 26.27 3.33 24.27
C GLY A 217 25.97 3.46 25.76
N ALA A 218 24.86 4.10 26.16
CA ALA A 218 24.48 4.08 27.58
C ALA A 218 24.04 2.67 27.96
N GLU A 219 24.45 2.21 29.15
CA GLU A 219 23.87 0.99 29.72
C GLU A 219 22.40 1.24 30.07
N TYR A 220 21.55 0.26 29.86
CA TYR A 220 20.14 0.35 30.23
C TYR A 220 19.70 -0.85 31.06
N GLU A 221 18.68 -0.60 31.88
CA GLU A 221 17.89 -1.64 32.55
C GLU A 221 16.41 -1.38 32.28
N ALA A 222 15.77 -2.32 31.57
CA ALA A 222 14.35 -2.30 31.26
C ALA A 222 13.61 -3.32 32.14
N VAL A 223 12.64 -2.84 32.89
CA VAL A 223 11.74 -3.64 33.73
C VAL A 223 10.37 -3.66 33.09
N PHE A 224 9.90 -4.84 32.70
CA PHE A 224 8.61 -5.05 32.07
C PHE A 224 7.54 -5.35 33.13
N ASP A 225 6.27 -5.09 32.81
CA ASP A 225 5.13 -5.36 33.70
C ASP A 225 5.02 -6.83 34.14
N ASP A 226 5.58 -7.78 33.37
CA ASP A 226 5.63 -9.20 33.72
C ASP A 226 6.74 -9.55 34.73
N GLY A 227 7.48 -8.55 35.20
CA GLY A 227 8.60 -8.69 36.14
C GLY A 227 9.91 -9.10 35.48
N SER A 228 9.95 -9.31 34.16
CA SER A 228 11.20 -9.58 33.46
C SER A 228 12.08 -8.34 33.42
N VAL A 229 13.40 -8.55 33.55
CA VAL A 229 14.39 -7.48 33.51
C VAL A 229 15.36 -7.77 32.37
N ARG A 230 15.54 -6.80 31.48
CA ARG A 230 16.53 -6.87 30.39
C ARG A 230 17.58 -5.78 30.58
N ARG A 231 18.84 -6.17 30.51
CA ARG A 231 20.00 -5.29 30.65
C ARG A 231 20.84 -5.35 29.40
N GLY A 232 21.37 -4.21 28.99
CA GLY A 232 22.22 -4.13 27.82
C GLY A 232 22.78 -2.72 27.63
N ARG A 233 23.21 -2.45 26.41
CA ARG A 233 23.76 -1.17 26.00
C ARG A 233 22.98 -0.66 24.79
N LEU A 234 22.65 0.61 24.77
CA LEU A 234 22.08 1.26 23.58
C LEU A 234 23.11 1.21 22.45
N ASP A 235 22.63 1.17 21.21
CA ASP A 235 23.52 1.25 20.05
C ASP A 235 24.08 2.67 19.83
N ALA A 236 24.81 2.86 18.73
CA ALA A 236 25.35 4.17 18.35
C ALA A 236 24.27 5.18 17.92
N ALA A 237 23.02 4.78 17.79
CA ALA A 237 21.88 5.64 17.48
C ALA A 237 20.95 5.85 18.70
N GLY A 238 21.35 5.36 19.88
CA GLY A 238 20.57 5.44 21.12
C GLY A 238 19.36 4.51 21.15
N HIS A 239 19.35 3.48 20.29
CA HIS A 239 18.24 2.55 20.13
C HIS A 239 18.45 1.24 20.87
N VAL A 240 17.33 0.63 21.24
CA VAL A 240 17.22 -0.77 21.66
C VAL A 240 15.87 -1.34 21.22
N SER A 241 15.89 -2.58 20.75
CA SER A 241 14.70 -3.38 20.48
C SER A 241 14.59 -4.55 21.47
N PHE A 242 13.36 -4.85 21.86
CA PHE A 242 13.02 -5.96 22.74
C PHE A 242 12.05 -6.90 22.03
N GLU A 243 12.49 -8.12 21.73
CA GLU A 243 11.63 -9.14 21.12
C GLU A 243 10.84 -9.92 22.19
N GLY A 244 9.60 -10.35 21.91
CA GLY A 244 8.83 -11.22 22.81
C GLY A 244 8.26 -10.55 24.06
N VAL A 245 7.98 -9.24 24.01
CA VAL A 245 7.43 -8.45 25.12
C VAL A 245 5.91 -8.64 25.18
N LYS A 246 5.38 -9.09 26.31
CA LYS A 246 3.92 -9.17 26.49
C LYS A 246 3.30 -7.76 26.46
N PRO A 247 2.06 -7.60 25.97
CA PRO A 247 1.35 -6.33 26.01
C PRO A 247 1.29 -5.77 27.44
N GLY A 248 1.90 -4.60 27.64
CA GLY A 248 2.07 -3.95 28.95
C GLY A 248 3.00 -2.75 28.83
N GLY A 249 3.10 -1.98 29.91
CA GLY A 249 4.12 -0.95 30.04
C GLY A 249 5.49 -1.57 30.33
N PHE A 250 6.52 -0.75 30.17
CA PHE A 250 7.85 -1.03 30.71
C PHE A 250 8.47 0.26 31.21
N THR A 251 9.31 0.16 32.23
CA THR A 251 10.13 1.28 32.71
C THR A 251 11.57 0.99 32.31
N ILE A 252 12.18 1.91 31.57
CA ILE A 252 13.59 1.82 31.20
C ILE A 252 14.39 2.90 31.93
N THR A 253 15.46 2.47 32.60
CA THR A 253 16.44 3.37 33.22
C THR A 253 17.69 3.37 32.35
N VAL A 254 18.07 4.55 31.86
CA VAL A 254 19.25 4.73 31.00
C VAL A 254 20.39 5.34 31.83
N GLY A 255 21.55 4.71 31.78
CA GLY A 255 22.79 5.18 32.40
C GLY A 255 23.44 6.35 31.65
N PRO A 256 24.66 6.76 32.04
CA PRO A 256 25.36 7.85 31.37
C PRO A 256 25.74 7.49 29.93
N ASP A 257 25.72 8.50 29.04
CA ASP A 257 26.27 8.38 27.68
C ASP A 257 27.74 7.96 27.76
N ALA A 258 28.13 6.99 26.93
CA ALA A 258 29.49 6.47 26.90
C ALA A 258 30.50 7.47 26.30
N ARG A 259 30.03 8.50 25.58
CA ARG A 259 30.87 9.57 25.05
C ARG A 259 31.42 10.40 26.21
N SER A 260 32.71 10.71 26.14
CA SER A 260 33.32 11.70 27.04
C SER A 260 32.67 13.06 26.83
N TYR A 261 32.28 13.71 27.92
CA TYR A 261 31.79 15.09 27.89
C TYR A 261 32.80 16.00 27.20
N GLN A 262 32.44 16.54 26.04
CA GLN A 262 33.19 17.60 25.38
C GLN A 262 32.72 18.92 26.00
N GLN A 263 33.59 19.60 26.73
CA GLN A 263 33.27 20.90 27.32
C GLN A 263 32.90 21.86 26.19
N PHE A 264 31.66 22.36 26.21
CA PHE A 264 31.22 23.41 25.31
C PHE A 264 32.12 24.64 25.51
N LYS A 265 33.03 24.88 24.57
CA LYS A 265 33.80 26.11 24.53
C LYS A 265 32.87 27.20 24.01
N MET A 266 32.27 27.94 24.93
CA MET A 266 31.56 29.16 24.58
C MET A 266 32.54 30.08 23.83
N PRO A 267 32.22 30.54 22.61
CA PRO A 267 33.09 31.47 21.90
C PRO A 267 33.26 32.74 22.75
N LEU A 268 34.52 33.15 22.96
CA LEU A 268 34.91 34.23 23.89
C LEU A 268 34.57 35.65 23.40
N LYS A 269 33.71 35.82 22.38
CA LYS A 269 33.25 37.14 21.91
C LYS A 269 31.82 37.08 21.34
N PRO A 270 30.83 37.61 22.06
CA PRO A 270 29.43 37.63 21.60
C PRO A 270 29.09 38.65 20.49
N ASP A 271 29.98 39.60 20.17
CA ASP A 271 29.58 40.82 19.44
C ASP A 271 30.08 40.94 17.98
N ASP A 272 30.98 40.09 17.49
CA ASP A 272 31.56 40.27 16.14
C ASP A 272 30.75 39.59 15.00
N ASP A 273 29.66 38.86 15.31
CA ASP A 273 28.95 38.01 14.33
C ASP A 273 27.46 38.33 14.12
N LEU A 274 27.02 39.54 14.48
CA LEU A 274 25.66 40.01 14.17
C LEU A 274 25.43 40.31 12.67
N THR A 275 26.50 40.32 11.87
CA THR A 275 26.43 40.68 10.45
C THR A 275 26.09 39.49 9.55
N GLU A 276 26.34 38.25 9.97
CA GLU A 276 25.89 37.04 9.25
C GLU A 276 24.43 36.68 9.54
N TRP A 277 23.93 36.97 10.75
CA TRP A 277 22.56 36.58 11.15
C TRP A 277 21.45 37.38 10.45
N MET A 278 21.72 38.60 9.97
CA MET A 278 20.70 39.44 9.30
C MET A 278 20.62 39.28 7.77
N LYS A 279 21.49 38.47 7.13
CA LYS A 279 21.44 38.27 5.66
C LYS A 279 20.40 37.24 5.19
N GLY A 280 19.69 36.58 6.11
CA GLY A 280 18.65 35.57 5.81
C GLY A 280 17.20 36.07 5.81
N CYS A 281 16.95 37.36 6.10
CA CYS A 281 15.61 37.94 6.04
C CYS A 281 15.60 39.22 5.20
N ALA A 282 15.53 39.04 3.88
CA ALA A 282 14.97 39.99 2.92
C ALA A 282 14.44 39.21 1.71
#